data_AF-A0A6B1YI43-F1
#
_entry.id   AF-A0A6B1YI43-F1
#
_cell.length_a   1.000
_cell.length_b   1.000
_cell.length_c   1.000
_cell.angle_alpha   90.00
_cell.angle_beta   90.00
_cell.angle_gamma   90.00
#
_symmetry.space_group_name_H-M   'P 1'
#
loop_
_entity.id
_entity.type
_entity.pdbx_description
1 polymer ?
#
loop_
_entity_poly.entity_id
_entity_poly.type
_entity_poly.pdbx_seq_one_letter_code
_entity_poly.pdbx_strand_id
1 'polypeptide(L)'
;MSIQRVEKLHLWTTGDSSVGTSGESAEVSAPGWLVSSEHYEPEGFNATLEEFREKVREAFEVIWPNEKVYAQYVFELREEDAALDAAAG
;
A
#
# COMPACT_ATOMS: atom_id res chain seq x y z
N MET A 1 -18.32 -0.34 -11.07
CA MET A 1 -16.91 0.09 -11.22
C MET A 1 -16.03 -0.95 -10.54
N SER A 2 -14.70 -0.95 -10.75
CA SER A 2 -13.80 -1.82 -9.98
C SER A 2 -13.32 -1.10 -8.72
N ILE A 3 -13.50 -1.72 -7.56
CA ILE A 3 -13.04 -1.21 -6.27
C ILE A 3 -11.60 -1.67 -6.05
N GLN A 4 -10.71 -0.74 -5.73
CA GLN A 4 -9.34 -1.01 -5.33
C GLN A 4 -9.22 -0.99 -3.82
N ARG A 5 -8.84 -2.12 -3.22
CA ARG A 5 -8.54 -2.24 -1.80
C ARG A 5 -7.06 -2.46 -1.58
N VAL A 6 -6.44 -1.71 -0.69
CA VAL A 6 -5.07 -2.01 -0.28
C VAL A 6 -5.06 -3.32 0.51
N GLU A 7 -4.23 -4.27 0.09
CA GLU A 7 -3.96 -5.50 0.82
C GLU A 7 -2.72 -5.32 1.72
N LYS A 8 -1.65 -4.77 1.15
CA LYS A 8 -0.40 -4.50 1.86
C LYS A 8 0.45 -3.43 1.18
N LEU A 9 1.35 -2.86 1.96
CA LEU A 9 2.46 -2.03 1.48
C LEU A 9 3.76 -2.83 1.66
N HIS A 10 4.40 -3.19 0.55
CA HIS A 10 5.71 -3.84 0.56
C HIS A 10 6.79 -2.76 0.58
N LEU A 11 7.77 -2.90 1.47
CA LEU A 11 8.91 -2.01 1.61
C LEU A 11 10.21 -2.78 1.41
N TRP A 12 11.19 -2.15 0.79
CA TRP A 12 12.51 -2.75 0.62
C TRP A 12 13.60 -1.70 0.48
N THR A 13 14.83 -2.10 0.79
CA THR A 13 16.04 -1.38 0.44
C THR A 13 16.82 -2.16 -0.61
N THR A 14 17.78 -1.51 -1.26
CA THR A 14 18.67 -2.20 -2.22
C THR A 14 19.89 -2.82 -1.54
N GLY A 15 20.19 -2.41 -0.31
CA GLY A 15 21.50 -2.62 0.29
C GLY A 15 22.60 -1.86 -0.46
N ASP A 16 23.85 -2.09 -0.05
CA ASP A 16 25.04 -1.60 -0.73
C ASP A 16 25.87 -2.78 -1.26
N SER A 17 25.69 -3.05 -2.55
CA SER A 17 26.40 -4.13 -3.25
C SER A 17 27.90 -3.89 -3.35
N SER A 18 28.38 -2.65 -3.20
CA SER A 18 29.81 -2.33 -3.24
C SER A 18 30.57 -2.80 -2.00
N VAL A 19 29.87 -2.97 -0.87
CA VAL A 19 30.41 -3.49 0.40
C VAL A 19 29.80 -4.85 0.78
N GLY A 20 29.03 -5.47 -0.12
CA GLY A 20 28.45 -6.80 0.07
C GLY A 20 27.27 -6.85 1.03
N THR A 21 26.62 -5.71 1.32
CA THR A 21 25.43 -5.66 2.17
C THR A 21 24.19 -5.91 1.32
N SER A 22 23.38 -6.91 1.71
CA SER A 22 22.10 -7.19 1.05
C SER A 22 21.02 -6.22 1.55
N GLY A 23 20.05 -5.92 0.69
CA GLY A 23 18.90 -5.10 1.09
C GLY A 23 17.96 -5.83 2.04
N GLU A 24 17.25 -5.03 2.83
CA GLU A 24 16.24 -5.47 3.78
C GLU A 24 14.84 -5.35 3.15
N SER A 25 13.86 -6.11 3.66
CA SER A 25 12.47 -5.98 3.23
C SER A 25 11.49 -6.16 4.38
N ALA A 26 10.31 -5.55 4.24
CA ALA A 26 9.21 -5.64 5.20
C ALA A 26 7.85 -5.55 4.49
N GLU A 27 6.83 -6.10 5.13
CA GLU A 27 5.44 -5.96 4.69
C GLU A 27 4.63 -5.30 5.79
N VAL A 28 3.90 -4.25 5.44
CA VAL A 28 2.90 -3.63 6.31
C VAL A 28 1.53 -4.01 5.78
N SER A 29 0.85 -4.92 6.47
CA SER A 29 -0.56 -5.21 6.19
C SER A 29 -1.38 -3.99 6.57
N ALA A 30 -1.91 -3.29 5.58
CA ALA A 30 -2.97 -2.31 5.80
C ALA A 30 -4.27 -3.10 5.69
N PRO A 31 -5.02 -3.30 6.77
CA PRO A 31 -6.26 -4.08 6.68
C PRO A 31 -7.20 -3.39 5.70
N GLY A 32 -7.86 -4.14 4.82
CA GLY A 32 -8.62 -3.62 3.66
C GLY A 32 -9.77 -2.65 3.98
N TRP A 33 -10.05 -2.37 5.25
CA TRP A 33 -10.94 -1.29 5.69
C TRP A 33 -10.26 0.09 5.76
N LEU A 34 -8.92 0.16 5.74
CA LEU A 34 -8.18 1.40 5.98
C LEU A 34 -8.16 2.31 4.74
N VAL A 35 -7.93 1.73 3.55
CA VAL A 35 -7.86 2.47 2.29
C VAL A 35 -8.50 1.65 1.17
N SER A 36 -9.77 1.97 0.86
CA SER A 36 -10.56 1.38 -0.21
C SER A 36 -11.09 2.50 -1.09
N SER A 37 -11.00 2.36 -2.42
CA SER A 37 -11.43 3.41 -3.36
C SER A 37 -12.92 3.72 -3.26
N GLU A 38 -13.73 2.85 -2.67
CA GLU A 38 -15.16 3.06 -2.41
C GLU A 38 -15.43 4.14 -1.36
N HIS A 39 -14.45 4.49 -0.53
CA HIS A 39 -14.59 5.46 0.57
C HIS A 39 -14.09 6.86 0.22
N TYR A 40 -13.57 7.06 -0.99
CA TYR A 40 -12.92 8.30 -1.40
C TYR A 40 -13.36 8.70 -2.81
N GLU A 41 -13.45 10.01 -3.04
CA GLU A 41 -13.41 10.54 -4.40
C GLU A 41 -12.05 10.17 -5.04
N PRO A 42 -11.98 9.97 -6.38
CA PRO A 42 -10.77 9.50 -7.05
C PRO A 42 -9.49 10.29 -6.74
N GLU A 43 -9.61 11.63 -6.61
CA GLU A 43 -8.50 12.52 -6.29
C GLU A 43 -8.05 12.36 -4.82
N GLY A 44 -9.00 12.17 -3.90
CA GLY A 44 -8.72 11.96 -2.48
C GLY A 44 -8.09 10.60 -2.19
N PHE A 45 -8.44 9.59 -2.98
CA PHE A 45 -7.87 8.23 -2.84
C PHE A 45 -6.36 8.22 -3.10
N ASN A 46 -5.93 8.80 -4.23
CA ASN A 46 -4.52 8.84 -4.61
C ASN A 46 -3.69 9.67 -3.62
N ALA A 47 -4.21 10.82 -3.18
CA ALA A 47 -3.54 11.66 -2.19
C ALA A 47 -3.35 10.92 -0.85
N THR A 48 -4.38 10.20 -0.39
CA THR A 48 -4.32 9.40 0.85
C THR A 48 -3.29 8.27 0.75
N LEU A 49 -3.25 7.57 -0.39
CA LEU A 49 -2.25 6.53 -0.64
C LEU A 49 -0.83 7.09 -0.64
N GLU A 50 -0.62 8.25 -1.24
CA GLU A 50 0.69 8.89 -1.28
C GLU A 50 1.16 9.33 0.11
N GLU A 51 0.29 9.99 0.88
CA GLU A 51 0.60 10.44 2.25
C GLU A 51 0.90 9.26 3.17
N PHE A 52 0.10 8.17 3.12
CA PHE A 52 0.38 6.98 3.91
C PHE A 52 1.70 6.33 3.52
N ARG A 53 1.98 6.21 2.21
CA ARG A 53 3.23 5.61 1.70
C ARG A 53 4.44 6.41 2.18
N GLU A 54 4.38 7.73 2.11
CA GLU A 54 5.47 8.61 2.54
C GLU A 54 5.75 8.47 4.03
N LYS A 55 4.72 8.53 4.89
CA LYS A 55 4.86 8.37 6.34
C LYS A 55 5.45 7.02 6.73
N VAL A 56 5.00 5.93 6.09
CA VAL A 56 5.57 4.60 6.37
C VAL A 56 7.01 4.53 5.88
N ARG A 57 7.33 5.07 4.69
CA ARG A 57 8.72 5.11 4.20
C ARG A 57 9.63 5.85 5.19
N GLU A 58 9.24 7.04 5.63
CA GLU A 58 10.01 7.84 6.60
C GLU A 58 10.25 7.07 7.91
N ALA A 59 9.25 6.35 8.42
CA ALA A 59 9.41 5.52 9.61
C ALA A 59 10.44 4.39 9.39
N PHE A 60 10.46 3.76 8.21
CA PHE A 60 11.41 2.70 7.89
C PHE A 60 12.82 3.22 7.57
N GLU A 61 12.97 4.44 7.07
CA GLU A 61 14.29 5.09 6.90
C GLU A 61 14.98 5.36 8.25
N VAL A 62 14.21 5.49 9.34
CA VAL A 62 14.75 5.52 10.71
C VAL A 62 15.23 4.14 11.17
N ILE A 63 14.54 3.07 10.75
CA ILE A 63 14.87 1.68 11.11
C ILE A 63 16.07 1.16 10.30
N TRP A 64 16.17 1.53 9.03
CA TRP A 64 17.24 1.18 8.11
C TRP A 64 18.08 2.42 7.76
N PRO A 65 18.94 2.88 8.70
CA PRO A 65 19.64 4.14 8.56
C PRO A 65 20.62 4.11 7.39
N ASN A 66 20.67 5.22 6.65
CA ASN A 66 21.49 5.42 5.45
C ASN A 66 21.06 4.62 4.23
N GLU A 67 19.91 3.95 4.27
CA GLU A 67 19.34 3.28 3.12
C GLU A 67 18.09 4.00 2.62
N LYS A 68 18.00 4.17 1.30
CA LYS A 68 16.77 4.67 0.69
C LYS A 68 15.73 3.57 0.71
N VAL A 69 14.57 3.87 1.29
CA VAL A 69 13.46 2.92 1.34
C VAL A 69 12.56 3.09 0.13
N TYR A 70 12.26 1.99 -0.53
CA TYR A 70 11.29 1.90 -1.61
C TYR A 70 10.01 1.28 -1.07
N ALA A 71 8.87 1.68 -1.62
CA ALA A 71 7.57 1.22 -1.15
C ALA A 71 6.58 1.07 -2.31
N GLN A 72 5.85 -0.05 -2.33
CA GLN A 72 4.85 -0.36 -3.35
C GLN A 72 3.62 -1.02 -2.74
N TYR A 73 2.44 -0.49 -3.07
CA TYR A 73 1.18 -1.11 -2.68
C TYR A 73 0.88 -2.35 -3.51
N VAL A 74 0.30 -3.34 -2.83
CA VAL A 74 -0.40 -4.47 -3.43
C VAL A 74 -1.89 -4.24 -3.21
N PHE A 75 -2.66 -4.25 -4.28
CA PHE A 75 -4.10 -4.02 -4.26
C PHE A 75 -4.87 -5.30 -4.60
N GLU A 76 -5.94 -5.53 -3.87
CA GLU A 76 -7.02 -6.41 -4.27
C GLU A 76 -7.99 -5.63 -5.17
N LEU A 77 -8.30 -6.16 -6.35
CA LEU A 77 -9.33 -5.62 -7.25
C LEU A 77 -10.63 -6.39 -7.01
N ARG A 78 -11.72 -5.67 -6.70
CA ARG A 78 -13.06 -6.25 -6.60
C ARG A 78 -13.98 -5.63 -7.63
N GLU A 79 -14.90 -6.43 -8.15
CA GLU A 79 -16.05 -5.88 -8.87
C GLU A 79 -17.04 -5.32 -7.84
N GLU A 80 -17.56 -4.12 -8.10
CA GLU A 80 -18.63 -3.54 -7.30
C GLU A 80 -19.85 -4.47 -7.37
N ASP A 81 -20.19 -5.10 -6.24
CA ASP A 81 -21.34 -6.01 -6.12
C ASP A 81 -22.64 -5.22 -6.30
N ALA A 82 -23.05 -5.01 -7.55
CA ALA A 82 -24.42 -4.63 -7.89
C ALA A 82 -25.42 -5.80 -7.68
N ALA A 83 -24.97 -6.93 -7.09
CA ALA A 83 -25.69 -8.20 -7.06
C ALA A 83 -26.18 -8.63 -5.66
N LEU A 84 -26.19 -7.75 -4.65
CA LEU A 84 -26.79 -8.07 -3.34
C LEU A 84 -28.24 -7.62 -3.18
N ASP A 85 -28.79 -6.81 -4.10
CA ASP A 85 -30.20 -6.39 -4.09
C ASP A 85 -31.09 -7.21 -5.04
N ALA A 86 -30.49 -8.03 -5.92
CA ALA A 86 -31.24 -8.86 -6.89
C ALA A 86 -31.65 -10.24 -6.35
N ALA A 87 -31.18 -10.64 -5.16
CA ALA A 87 -31.49 -11.93 -4.54
C ALA A 87 -32.50 -11.84 -3.38
N ALA A 88 -33.03 -10.64 -3.10
CA ALA A 88 -34.02 -10.40 -2.04
C ALA A 88 -35.40 -9.94 -2.57
N GLY A 89 -35.63 -9.99 -3.89
CA GLY A 89 -36.91 -9.67 -4.54
C GLY A 89 -37.71 -10.91 -4.94
#